data_AF-A0A8S4GN46-F1
#
_entry.id   AF-A0A8S4GN46-F1
#
_cell.length_a   1.000
_cell.length_b   1.000
_cell.length_c   1.000
_cell.angle_alpha   90.00
_cell.angle_beta   90.00
_cell.angle_gamma   90.00
#
_symmetry.space_group_name_H-M   'P 1'
#
loop_
_entity.id
_entity.type
_entity.pdbx_description
1 polymer ?
#
loop_
_entity_poly.entity_id
_entity_poly.type
_entity_poly.pdbx_seq_one_letter_code
_entity_poly.pdbx_strand_id
1 'polypeptide(L)'
;MQERLSQYGAAGVIAYGLLNTLYYTCTFLFIWVYVARVPRGLGATQAAIKFTEVLALTWAGSQVTKLARFAGALAMAPVVDILLNKLAQIRVIGSKPKAFAVVVAACLGVAALLFSGVVLCWA
;
A
#
# COMPACT_ATOMS: atom_id res chain seq x y z
N MET A 1 30.46 -2.90 1.40
CA MET A 1 29.59 -2.57 0.24
C MET A 1 28.33 -3.44 0.20
N GLN A 2 28.44 -4.76 0.38
CA GLN A 2 27.30 -5.69 0.40
C GLN A 2 26.25 -5.40 1.49
N GLU A 3 26.65 -5.06 2.72
CA GLU A 3 25.69 -4.73 3.80
C GLU A 3 24.86 -3.48 3.50
N ARG A 4 25.48 -2.44 2.95
CA ARG A 4 24.78 -1.21 2.52
C ARG A 4 23.81 -1.51 1.37
N LEU A 5 24.20 -2.35 0.42
CA LEU A 5 23.33 -2.79 -0.68
C LEU A 5 22.14 -3.62 -0.18
N SER A 6 22.36 -4.52 0.79
CA SER A 6 21.29 -5.31 1.42
C SER A 6 20.32 -4.43 2.20
N GLN A 7 20.82 -3.46 2.97
CA GLN A 7 20.00 -2.49 3.70
C GLN A 7 19.18 -1.61 2.75
N TYR A 8 19.79 -1.08 1.69
CA TYR A 8 19.08 -0.29 0.68
C TYR A 8 18.11 -1.13 -0.16
N GLY A 9 18.39 -2.42 -0.36
CA GLY A 9 17.45 -3.35 -0.96
C GLY A 9 16.17 -3.50 -0.14
N ALA A 10 16.31 -3.75 1.18
CA ALA A 10 15.16 -3.83 2.09
C ALA A 10 14.40 -2.50 2.18
N ALA A 11 15.10 -1.37 2.24
CA ALA A 11 14.49 -0.04 2.23
C ALA A 11 13.76 0.25 0.91
N GLY A 12 14.32 -0.17 -0.23
CA GLY A 12 13.68 -0.07 -1.54
C GLY A 12 12.41 -0.89 -1.66
N VAL A 13 12.38 -2.10 -1.09
CA VAL A 13 11.17 -2.93 -1.02
C VAL A 13 10.09 -2.24 -0.19
N ILE A 14 10.44 -1.68 0.99
CA ILE A 14 9.47 -0.92 1.79
C ILE A 14 9.01 0.35 1.07
N ALA A 15 9.91 1.09 0.43
CA ALA A 15 9.56 2.29 -0.32
C ALA A 15 8.55 1.97 -1.44
N TYR A 16 8.79 0.87 -2.18
CA TYR A 16 7.85 0.39 -3.18
C TYR A 16 6.54 -0.07 -2.56
N GLY A 17 6.58 -0.79 -1.43
CA GLY A 17 5.41 -1.20 -0.68
C GLY A 17 4.53 -0.02 -0.26
N LEU A 18 5.13 1.04 0.29
CA LEU A 18 4.44 2.27 0.67
C LEU A 18 3.79 2.96 -0.54
N LEU A 19 4.52 3.12 -1.64
CA LEU A 19 3.98 3.67 -2.89
C LEU A 19 2.87 2.80 -3.47
N ASN A 20 2.99 1.48 -3.34
CA ASN A 20 1.99 0.54 -3.79
C ASN A 20 0.72 0.66 -2.94
N THR A 21 0.84 0.70 -1.61
CA THR A 21 -0.29 0.94 -0.72
C THR A 21 -0.98 2.25 -1.03
N LEU A 22 -0.23 3.35 -1.16
CA LEU A 22 -0.79 4.66 -1.52
C LEU A 22 -1.52 4.62 -2.87
N TYR A 23 -0.89 4.01 -3.89
CA TYR A 23 -1.50 3.88 -5.21
C TYR A 23 -2.82 3.10 -5.14
N TYR A 24 -2.81 1.91 -4.53
CA TYR A 24 -3.99 1.04 -4.49
C TYR A 24 -5.11 1.65 -3.66
N THR A 25 -4.82 2.29 -2.52
CA THR A 25 -5.87 2.90 -1.69
C THR A 25 -6.48 4.13 -2.35
N CYS A 26 -5.66 5.09 -2.80
CA CYS A 26 -6.14 6.32 -3.41
C CYS A 26 -6.84 6.06 -4.74
N THR A 27 -6.25 5.24 -5.62
CA THR A 27 -6.84 4.95 -6.93
C THR A 27 -8.12 4.14 -6.80
N PHE A 28 -8.15 3.15 -5.90
CA PHE A 28 -9.37 2.39 -5.64
C PHE A 28 -10.51 3.31 -5.18
N LEU A 29 -10.27 4.19 -4.20
CA LEU A 29 -11.28 5.15 -3.73
C LEU A 29 -11.70 6.12 -4.82
N PHE A 30 -10.75 6.64 -5.60
CA PHE A 30 -11.04 7.53 -6.71
C PHE A 30 -11.95 6.84 -7.74
N ILE A 31 -11.61 5.62 -8.16
CA ILE A 31 -12.42 4.87 -9.11
C ILE A 31 -13.78 4.54 -8.50
N TRP A 32 -13.83 4.04 -7.26
CA TRP A 32 -15.08 3.68 -6.57
C TRP A 32 -16.06 4.85 -6.50
N VAL A 33 -15.59 6.02 -6.04
CA VAL A 33 -16.45 7.18 -5.77
C VAL A 33 -16.74 8.00 -7.03
N TYR A 34 -15.73 8.26 -7.86
CA TYR A 34 -15.86 9.27 -8.92
C TYR A 34 -16.02 8.67 -10.32
N VAL A 35 -15.38 7.53 -10.61
CA VAL A 35 -15.39 6.91 -11.94
C VAL A 35 -16.56 5.93 -12.07
N ALA A 36 -16.59 4.90 -11.23
CA ALA A 36 -17.62 3.89 -11.20
C ALA A 36 -18.90 4.36 -10.50
N ARG A 37 -18.78 5.39 -9.62
CA ARG A 37 -19.88 5.99 -8.87
C ARG A 37 -20.79 4.93 -8.23
N VAL A 38 -20.17 4.02 -7.48
CA VAL A 38 -20.87 2.85 -6.94
C VAL A 38 -22.00 3.33 -6.01
N PRO A 39 -23.26 2.92 -6.24
CA PRO A 39 -24.39 3.33 -5.41
C PRO A 39 -24.33 2.67 -4.03
N ARG A 40 -24.89 3.33 -3.00
CA ARG A 40 -25.00 2.77 -1.64
C ARG A 40 -26.24 1.87 -1.50
N GLY A 41 -26.24 1.00 -0.49
CA GLY A 41 -27.32 0.04 -0.23
C GLY A 41 -27.26 -1.18 -1.16
N LEU A 42 -26.07 -1.48 -1.69
CA LEU A 42 -25.81 -2.66 -2.50
C LEU A 42 -25.64 -3.86 -1.58
N GLY A 43 -26.66 -4.67 -1.32
CA GLY A 43 -26.51 -5.85 -0.46
C GLY A 43 -25.20 -6.63 -0.72
N ALA A 44 -24.57 -7.16 0.35
CA ALA A 44 -23.15 -7.53 0.40
C ALA A 44 -22.57 -8.23 -0.86
N THR A 45 -23.32 -9.16 -1.48
CA THR A 45 -22.90 -9.85 -2.71
C THR A 45 -22.64 -8.87 -3.87
N GLN A 46 -23.53 -7.90 -4.08
CA GLN A 46 -23.38 -6.92 -5.17
C GLN A 46 -22.23 -5.94 -4.89
N ALA A 47 -22.07 -5.52 -3.63
CA ALA A 47 -20.91 -4.72 -3.20
C ALA A 47 -19.59 -5.46 -3.46
N ALA A 48 -19.53 -6.77 -3.21
CA ALA A 48 -18.34 -7.60 -3.48
C ALA A 48 -18.04 -7.76 -4.98
N ILE A 49 -19.07 -7.87 -5.84
CA ILE A 49 -18.88 -7.89 -7.30
C ILE A 49 -18.28 -6.56 -7.76
N LYS A 50 -18.86 -5.42 -7.34
CA LYS A 50 -18.33 -4.09 -7.68
C LYS A 50 -16.93 -3.86 -7.12
N PHE A 51 -16.64 -4.38 -5.94
CA PHE A 51 -15.28 -4.37 -5.38
C PHE A 51 -14.28 -5.04 -6.31
N THR A 52 -14.61 -6.23 -6.82
CA THR A 52 -13.72 -6.97 -7.73
C THR A 52 -13.51 -6.23 -9.05
N GLU A 53 -14.56 -5.64 -9.63
CA GLU A 53 -14.46 -4.82 -10.85
C GLU A 53 -13.55 -3.60 -10.65
N VAL A 54 -13.76 -2.84 -9.58
CA VAL A 54 -12.96 -1.65 -9.27
C VAL A 54 -11.51 -2.01 -8.92
N LEU A 55 -11.30 -3.13 -8.23
CA LEU A 55 -9.96 -3.64 -7.93
C LEU A 55 -9.22 -4.03 -9.21
N ALA A 56 -9.90 -4.66 -10.17
CA ALA A 56 -9.32 -5.01 -11.47
C ALA A 56 -8.89 -3.77 -12.27
N LEU A 57 -9.72 -2.72 -12.29
CA LEU A 57 -9.36 -1.44 -12.91
C LEU A 57 -8.18 -0.76 -12.21
N THR A 58 -8.17 -0.77 -10.88
CA THR A 58 -7.07 -0.24 -10.07
C THR A 58 -5.76 -0.96 -10.40
N TRP A 59 -5.82 -2.30 -10.48
CA TRP A 59 -4.69 -3.14 -10.87
C TRP A 59 -4.22 -2.83 -12.29
N ALA A 60 -5.13 -2.65 -13.26
CA ALA A 60 -4.75 -2.32 -14.64
C ALA A 60 -3.97 -0.98 -14.70
N GLY A 61 -4.42 0.05 -13.98
CA GLY A 61 -3.67 1.31 -13.87
C GLY A 61 -2.31 1.15 -13.17
N SER A 62 -2.20 0.18 -12.26
CA SER A 62 -0.96 -0.14 -11.54
C SER A 62 0.14 -0.54 -12.53
N GLN A 63 -0.23 -1.25 -13.60
CA GLN A 63 0.71 -1.71 -14.60
C GLN A 63 1.38 -0.56 -15.37
N VAL A 64 0.61 0.46 -15.76
CA VAL A 64 1.14 1.61 -16.52
C VAL A 64 1.93 2.59 -15.64
N THR A 65 1.67 2.62 -14.33
CA THR A 65 2.42 3.45 -13.36
C THR A 65 3.58 2.72 -12.70
N LYS A 66 3.80 1.44 -13.03
CA LYS A 66 4.77 0.56 -12.36
C LYS A 66 6.19 1.12 -12.39
N LEU A 67 6.67 1.58 -13.55
CA LEU A 67 8.02 2.14 -13.69
C LEU A 67 8.22 3.42 -12.87
N ALA A 68 7.24 4.31 -12.89
CA ALA A 68 7.28 5.53 -12.08
C ALA A 68 7.36 5.22 -10.58
N ARG A 69 6.61 4.20 -10.12
CA ARG A 69 6.66 3.77 -8.72
C ARG A 69 7.97 3.07 -8.36
N PHE A 70 8.59 2.32 -9.27
CA PHE A 70 9.95 1.81 -9.05
C PHE A 70 10.98 2.92 -8.96
N ALA A 71 10.95 3.89 -9.88
CA ALA A 71 11.85 5.04 -9.85
C ALA A 71 11.66 5.85 -8.55
N GLY A 72 10.41 6.10 -8.15
CA GLY A 72 10.09 6.75 -6.88
C GLY A 72 10.59 5.96 -5.67
N ALA A 73 10.41 4.64 -5.66
CA ALA A 73 10.91 3.78 -4.59
C ALA A 73 12.44 3.84 -4.45
N LEU A 74 13.14 3.80 -5.58
CA LEU A 74 14.59 3.93 -5.61
C LEU A 74 15.06 5.29 -5.09
N ALA A 75 14.42 6.37 -5.53
CA ALA A 75 14.73 7.73 -5.07
C ALA A 75 14.47 7.92 -3.57
N MET A 76 13.42 7.27 -3.03
CA MET A 76 13.07 7.37 -1.61
C MET A 76 13.78 6.37 -0.71
N ALA A 77 14.51 5.38 -1.26
CA ALA A 77 15.16 4.33 -0.46
C ALA A 77 16.05 4.88 0.69
N PRO A 78 16.85 5.96 0.51
CA PRO A 78 17.64 6.52 1.62
C PRO A 78 16.78 7.10 2.74
N VAL A 79 15.69 7.77 2.40
CA VAL A 79 14.75 8.35 3.38
C VAL A 79 14.05 7.25 4.15
N VAL A 80 13.61 6.20 3.46
CA VAL A 80 12.96 5.03 4.07
C VAL A 80 13.94 4.27 4.97
N ASP A 81 15.21 4.16 4.59
CA ASP A 81 16.23 3.54 5.46
C ASP A 81 16.39 4.29 6.79
N ILE A 82 16.44 5.62 6.74
CA ILE A 82 16.49 6.49 7.93
C ILE A 82 15.25 6.26 8.82
N LEU A 83 14.06 6.20 8.23
CA LEU A 83 12.82 5.94 8.96
C LEU A 83 12.82 4.56 9.63
N LEU A 84 13.26 3.52 8.91
CA LEU A 84 13.38 2.17 9.47
C LEU A 84 14.38 2.12 10.63
N ASN A 85 15.50 2.86 10.55
CA ASN A 85 16.46 2.96 11.64
C ASN A 85 15.85 3.66 12.86
N LYS A 86 15.07 4.75 12.66
CA LYS A 86 14.36 5.43 13.75
C LYS A 86 13.29 4.54 14.40
N LEU A 87 12.53 3.81 13.59
CA LEU A 87 11.54 2.84 14.11
C LEU A 87 12.22 1.72 14.89
N ALA A 88 13.36 1.23 14.43
CA ALA A 88 14.14 0.20 15.13
C ALA A 88 14.62 0.65 16.52
N GLN A 89 14.82 1.95 16.73
CA GLN A 89 15.20 2.52 18.04
C GLN A 89 14.03 2.60 19.03
N ILE A 90 12.79 2.43 18.59
CA ILE A 90 11.62 2.36 19.50
C ILE A 90 11.76 1.09 20.34
N ARG A 91 11.75 1.23 21.68
CA ARG A 91 12.00 0.14 22.63
C ARG A 91 11.17 -1.13 22.38
N VAL A 92 9.90 -0.98 21.98
CA VAL A 92 9.00 -2.10 21.69
C VAL A 92 9.37 -2.82 20.38
N ILE A 93 9.90 -2.09 19.39
CA ILE A 93 10.30 -2.64 18.10
C ILE A 93 11.71 -3.23 18.21
N GLY A 94 12.69 -2.46 18.68
CA GLY A 94 14.01 -2.92 19.09
C GLY A 94 14.92 -3.48 17.99
N SER A 95 14.47 -3.59 16.72
CA SER A 95 15.33 -3.99 15.61
C SER A 95 14.79 -3.56 14.25
N LYS A 96 15.67 -3.47 13.25
CA LYS A 96 15.32 -3.09 11.87
C LYS A 96 14.45 -4.12 11.15
N PRO A 97 14.67 -5.44 11.28
CA PRO A 97 13.73 -6.44 10.75
C PRO A 97 12.33 -6.36 11.38
N LYS A 98 12.24 -6.08 12.68
CA LYS A 98 10.93 -5.85 13.34
C LYS A 98 10.28 -4.57 12.83
N ALA A 99 11.05 -3.49 12.66
CA ALA A 99 10.55 -2.25 12.06
C ALA A 99 10.02 -2.48 10.63
N PHE A 100 10.74 -3.25 9.81
CA PHE A 100 10.29 -3.66 8.48
C PHE A 100 8.95 -4.41 8.55
N ALA A 101 8.84 -5.42 9.42
CA ALA A 101 7.62 -6.20 9.58
C ALA A 101 6.44 -5.35 10.05
N VAL A 102 6.67 -4.40 10.97
CA VAL A 102 5.66 -3.44 11.45
C VAL A 102 5.14 -2.58 10.29
N VAL A 103 6.03 -2.05 9.43
CA VAL A 103 5.62 -1.24 8.28
C VAL A 103 4.82 -2.06 7.27
N VAL A 104 5.25 -3.29 6.96
CA VAL A 104 4.49 -4.20 6.09
C VAL A 104 3.11 -4.49 6.67
N ALA A 105 3.04 -4.82 7.96
CA ALA A 105 1.77 -5.07 8.64
C ALA A 105 0.85 -3.84 8.62
N ALA A 106 1.41 -2.64 8.83
CA ALA A 106 0.66 -1.39 8.73
C ALA A 106 0.12 -1.15 7.31
N CYS A 107 0.93 -1.36 6.27
CA CYS A 107 0.50 -1.24 4.87
C CYS A 107 -0.66 -2.19 4.54
N LEU A 108 -0.56 -3.46 4.96
CA LEU A 108 -1.61 -4.46 4.77
C LEU A 108 -2.86 -4.13 5.59
N GLY A 109 -2.68 -3.71 6.84
CA GLY A 109 -3.77 -3.33 7.74
C GLY A 109 -4.56 -2.15 7.21
N VAL A 110 -3.88 -1.08 6.75
CA VAL A 110 -4.53 0.08 6.12
C VAL A 110 -5.33 -0.34 4.89
N ALA A 111 -4.75 -1.16 4.00
CA ALA A 111 -5.46 -1.63 2.81
C ALA A 111 -6.68 -2.50 3.18
N ALA A 112 -6.53 -3.44 4.11
CA ALA A 112 -7.61 -4.30 4.56
C ALA A 112 -8.76 -3.50 5.20
N LEU A 113 -8.45 -2.57 6.10
CA LEU A 113 -9.43 -1.71 6.76
C LEU A 113 -10.18 -0.83 5.75
N LEU A 114 -9.47 -0.24 4.78
CA LEU A 114 -10.10 0.58 3.76
C LEU A 114 -11.00 -0.25 2.85
N PHE A 115 -10.52 -1.38 2.34
CA PHE A 115 -11.29 -2.22 1.42
C PHE A 115 -12.53 -2.83 2.09
N SER A 116 -12.38 -3.38 3.30
CA SER A 116 -13.51 -3.87 4.09
C SER A 116 -14.46 -2.74 4.46
N GLY A 117 -13.95 -1.59 4.89
CA GLY A 117 -14.76 -0.41 5.20
C GLY A 117 -15.60 0.06 4.03
N VAL A 118 -15.03 0.11 2.81
CA VAL A 118 -15.79 0.47 1.61
C VAL A 118 -16.92 -0.53 1.34
N VAL A 119 -16.63 -1.84 1.38
CA VAL A 119 -17.66 -2.87 1.16
C VAL A 119 -18.76 -2.77 2.21
N LEU A 120 -18.41 -2.66 3.50
CA LEU A 120 -19.39 -2.60 4.60
C LEU A 120 -20.20 -1.30 4.61
N CYS A 121 -19.64 -0.17 4.21
CA CYS A 121 -20.35 1.10 4.15
C CYS A 121 -21.24 1.25 2.90
N TRP A 122 -21.01 0.46 1.85
CA TRP A 122 -21.83 0.45 0.64
C TRP A 122 -22.80 -0.71 0.57
N ALA A 123 -22.55 -1.77 1.35
CA ALA A 123 -23.47 -2.88 1.57
C ALA A 123 -24.83 -2.41 2.09
#